data_AF-A0A7Y4U4G7-F1
#
_entry.id   AF-A0A7Y4U4G7-F1
#
_cell.length_a   1.000
_cell.length_b   1.000
_cell.length_c   1.000
_cell.angle_alpha   90.00
_cell.angle_beta   90.00
_cell.angle_gamma   90.00
#
_symmetry.space_group_name_H-M   'P 1'
#
loop_
_entity.id
_entity.type
_entity.pdbx_description
1 polymer ?
#
loop_
_entity_poly.entity_id
_entity_poly.type
_entity_poly.pdbx_seq_one_letter_code
_entity_poly.pdbx_strand_id
1 'polypeptide(L)' 'MVGPEGGFADEEIEQAQQAGCLILSLGTQVLRAETASVVAIAVCQFLWGTAGLPPLPER' A
#
# COMPACT_ATOMS: atom_id res chain seq x y z
N MET A 1 -5.33 2.07 -3.50
CA MET A 1 -5.38 3.41 -4.12
C MET A 1 -4.21 4.21 -3.59
N VAL A 2 -3.52 4.99 -4.41
CA VAL A 2 -2.42 5.88 -3.97
C VAL A 2 -2.71 7.28 -4.50
N GLY A 3 -2.63 8.27 -3.63
CA GLY A 3 -3.01 9.65 -3.94
C GLY A 3 -1.89 10.45 -4.60
N PRO A 4 -2.21 11.66 -5.10
CA PRO A 4 -1.22 12.59 -5.62
C PRO A 4 -0.33 13.13 -4.48
N GLU A 5 0.70 13.91 -4.81
CA GLU A 5 1.64 14.48 -3.85
C GLU A 5 0.95 15.40 -2.82
N GLY A 6 -0.18 16.01 -3.18
CA GLY A 6 -1.02 16.81 -2.28
C GLY A 6 -1.90 16.02 -1.32
N GLY A 7 -1.90 14.68 -1.41
CA GLY A 7 -2.81 13.82 -0.66
C GLY A 7 -4.22 13.78 -1.24
N PHE A 8 -5.12 13.10 -0.52
CA PHE A 8 -6.55 13.09 -0.81
C PHE A 8 -7.25 14.17 0.00
N ALA A 9 -8.33 14.74 -0.54
CA ALA A 9 -9.26 15.54 0.24
C ALA A 9 -10.05 14.65 1.22
N ASP A 10 -10.54 15.23 2.31
CA ASP A 10 -11.29 14.49 3.34
C ASP A 10 -12.53 13.81 2.74
N GLU A 11 -13.21 14.46 1.78
CA GLU A 11 -14.38 13.89 1.11
C GLU A 11 -14.02 12.68 0.23
N GLU A 12 -12.83 12.66 -0.38
CA GLU A 12 -12.36 11.51 -1.18
C GLU A 12 -12.02 10.32 -0.29
N ILE A 13 -11.46 10.58 0.89
CA ILE A 13 -11.17 9.55 1.89
C ILE A 13 -12.48 8.94 2.39
N GLU A 14 -13.47 9.76 2.73
CA GLU A 14 -14.77 9.30 3.20
C GLU A 14 -15.48 8.44 2.14
N GLN A 15 -15.49 8.90 0.88
CA GLN A 15 -16.05 8.13 -0.24
C GLN A 15 -15.35 6.78 -0.42
N ALA A 16 -14.01 6.75 -0.31
CA ALA A 16 -13.27 5.50 -0.41
C ALA A 16 -13.63 4.54 0.73
N GLN A 17 -13.75 5.03 1.96
CA GLN A 17 -14.17 4.23 3.11
C GLN A 17 -15.60 3.69 2.93
N GLN A 18 -16.54 4.52 2.46
CA GLN A 18 -17.91 4.11 2.15
C GLN A 18 -17.95 3.05 1.04
N ALA A 19 -17.02 3.10 0.09
CA ALA A 19 -16.83 2.07 -0.94
C ALA A 19 -16.13 0.79 -0.43
N GLY A 20 -15.79 0.73 0.87
CA GLY A 20 -15.14 -0.43 1.49
C GLY A 20 -13.62 -0.44 1.39
N CYS A 21 -12.99 0.68 1.00
CA CYS A 21 -11.53 0.78 1.02
C CYS A 21 -11.01 0.86 2.45
N LEU A 22 -9.95 0.11 2.74
CA LEU A 22 -9.22 0.19 4.00
C LEU A 22 -8.11 1.24 3.92
N ILE A 23 -7.99 2.05 4.96
CA ILE A 23 -6.86 2.98 5.12
C ILE A 23 -5.73 2.22 5.81
N LEU A 24 -4.54 2.27 5.22
CA LEU A 24 -3.37 1.54 5.70
C LEU A 24 -2.10 2.38 5.54
N SER A 25 -1.09 2.06 6.35
CA SER A 25 0.24 2.66 6.28
C SER A 25 1.26 1.63 5.81
N LEU A 26 2.29 2.08 5.08
CA LEU A 26 3.38 1.24 4.57
C LEU A 26 4.62 1.28 5.47
N GLY A 27 4.43 1.49 6.78
CA GLY A 27 5.49 1.67 7.77
C GLY A 27 5.44 3.03 8.46
N THR A 28 6.51 3.37 9.17
CA THR A 28 6.60 4.61 9.98
C THR A 28 7.06 5.83 9.20
N GLN A 29 7.68 5.63 8.03
CA GLN A 29 8.20 6.71 7.20
C GLN A 29 7.17 7.15 6.16
N VAL A 30 7.05 8.46 5.96
CA VAL A 30 6.24 9.01 4.87
C VAL A 30 6.97 8.76 3.55
N LEU A 31 6.33 8.02 2.65
CA LEU A 31 6.82 7.75 1.32
C LEU A 31 6.23 8.77 0.32
N ARG A 32 7.00 9.11 -0.71
CA ARG A 32 6.45 9.83 -1.88
C ARG A 32 5.46 8.95 -2.63
N ALA A 33 4.51 9.55 -3.34
CA ALA A 33 3.41 8.86 -4.01
C ALA A 33 3.89 7.72 -4.94
N GLU A 34 4.93 7.97 -5.72
CA GLU A 34 5.48 6.99 -6.66
C GLU A 34 6.15 5.83 -5.90
N THR A 35 6.91 6.13 -4.84
CA THR A 35 7.56 5.13 -3.99
C THR A 35 6.52 4.29 -3.23
N ALA A 36 5.48 4.92 -2.67
CA ALA A 36 4.41 4.25 -1.97
C ALA A 36 3.71 3.23 -2.88
N SER A 37 3.47 3.59 -4.14
CA SER A 37 2.86 2.71 -5.15
C SER A 37 3.70 1.46 -5.41
N VAL A 38 5.00 1.63 -5.68
CA VAL A 38 5.91 0.49 -5.95
C VAL A 38 6.06 -0.40 -4.72
N VAL A 39 6.21 0.20 -3.53
CA VAL A 39 6.33 -0.54 -2.26
C VAL A 39 5.07 -1.33 -1.95
N ALA A 40 3.87 -0.73 -2.11
CA ALA A 40 2.61 -1.43 -1.87
C ALA A 40 2.48 -2.69 -2.76
N ILE A 41 2.81 -2.57 -4.05
CA ILE A 41 2.78 -3.72 -4.97
C ILE A 41 3.82 -4.76 -4.55
N ALA A 42 5.05 -4.35 -4.23
CA ALA A 42 6.10 -5.26 -3.81
C ALA A 42 5.71 -6.04 -2.54
N VAL A 43 5.09 -5.39 -1.55
CA VAL A 43 4.58 -6.03 -0.33
C VAL A 43 3.45 -7.01 -0.64
N CYS A 44 2.48 -6.62 -1.47
CA CYS A 44 1.40 -7.54 -1.87
C CYS A 44 1.96 -8.76 -2.62
N GLN A 45 2.95 -8.57 -3.50
CA GLN A 45 3.59 -9.66 -4.22
C GLN A 45 4.42 -10.57 -3.29
N PHE A 46 5.06 -10.00 -2.27
CA PHE A 46 5.79 -10.77 -1.26
C PHE A 46 4.86 -11.65 -0.41
N LEU A 47 3.71 -11.12 -0.01
CA LEU A 47 2.78 -11.82 0.89
C LEU A 47 1.86 -12.80 0.17
N TRP A 48 1.41 -12.46 -1.05
CA TRP A 48 0.37 -13.19 -1.76
C TRP A 48 0.67 -13.47 -3.23
N GLY A 49 1.77 -12.90 -3.74
CA GLY A 49 2.15 -13.02 -5.15
C GLY A 49 2.87 -14.31 -5.47
N THR A 50 2.99 -14.57 -6.77
CA THR A 50 3.78 -15.69 -7.31
C THR A 50 5.26 -15.34 -7.49
N ALA A 51 5.69 -14.12 -7.09
CA ALA A 51 7.09 -13.74 -7.12
C ALA A 51 7.84 -14.68 -6.18
N GLY A 52 8.37 -15.78 -6.73
CA GLY A 52 8.88 -16.93 -6.01
C GLY A 52 10.10 -16.58 -5.18
N LEU A 53 9.87 -16.00 -4.00
CA LEU A 53 10.85 -16.02 -2.94
C LEU A 53 10.83 -17.44 -2.36
N PRO A 54 12.00 -18.10 -2.26
CA PRO A 54 12.08 -19.37 -1.57
C PRO A 54 11.53 -19.20 -0.15
N PRO A 55 10.92 -20.25 0.43
CA PRO A 55 10.40 -20.18 1.79
C PRO A 55 11.47 -19.60 2.72
N LEU A 56 11.05 -18.66 3.57
CA LEU A 56 11.95 -18.08 4.56
C LEU A 56 12.59 -19.23 5.36
N PRO A 57 13.91 -19.19 5.62
CA PRO A 57 14.54 -20.23 6.41
C PRO A 57 13.84 -20.31 7.77
N GLU A 58 13.43 -21.52 8.16
CA GLU A 58 12.87 -21.77 9.48
C GLU A 58 13.92 -21.35 10.53
N ARG A 59 13.51 -20.47 11.45
CA ARG A 59 14.37 -20.01 12.55
C ARG A 59 14.54 -21.08 13.61
#